data_AF-Q70AI5-F1
#
_entry.id   AF-Q70AI5-F1
#
_cell.length_a   1.000
_cell.length_b   1.000
_cell.length_c   1.000
_cell.angle_alpha   90.00
_cell.angle_beta   90.00
_cell.angle_gamma   90.00
#
_symmetry.space_group_name_H-M   'P 1'
#
loop_
_entity.id
_entity.type
_entity.pdbx_description
1 polymer ?
#
loop_
_entity_poly.entity_id
_entity_poly.type
_entity_poly.pdbx_seq_one_letter_code
_entity_poly.pdbx_strand_id
1 'polypeptide(L)'
;IAHPTVAVKVTSPYGNTVHHKENATVGQFAFTTSEAGNYLACFWLDSAEKGSGVSLNLDWKIGIATKDWDSVAKKEKIEGVELELAKLEAAVESIHHNLLYLKAREAEMREVSEKTNSRVAWFSILSLGDV
;
A
#
# COMPACT_ATOMS: atom_id res chain seq x y z
N ILE A 1 -12.89 -34.58 4.85
CA ILE A 1 -11.90 -33.97 3.92
C ILE A 1 -11.19 -32.90 4.71
N ALA A 2 -9.89 -33.07 5.00
CA ALA A 2 -9.14 -32.07 5.74
C ALA A 2 -8.91 -30.86 4.82
N HIS A 3 -9.32 -29.68 5.25
CA HIS A 3 -8.98 -28.45 4.52
C HIS A 3 -7.52 -28.10 4.83
N PRO A 4 -6.70 -27.82 3.81
CA PRO A 4 -5.35 -27.33 4.06
C PRO A 4 -5.41 -26.01 4.82
N THR A 5 -4.54 -25.87 5.81
CA THR A 5 -4.43 -24.67 6.64
C THR A 5 -3.17 -23.91 6.27
N VAL A 6 -3.25 -22.59 6.20
CA VAL A 6 -2.17 -21.69 5.79
C VAL A 6 -1.84 -20.74 6.94
N ALA A 7 -0.56 -20.50 7.16
CA ALA A 7 -0.09 -19.46 8.06
C ALA A 7 0.01 -18.14 7.30
N VAL A 8 -0.41 -17.04 7.92
CA VAL A 8 -0.33 -15.69 7.36
C VAL A 8 0.34 -14.73 8.32
N LYS A 9 1.22 -13.89 7.80
CA LYS A 9 1.84 -12.80 8.55
C LYS A 9 1.97 -11.57 7.69
N VAL A 10 1.65 -10.43 8.27
CA VAL A 10 1.86 -9.12 7.64
C VAL A 10 2.89 -8.35 8.44
N THR A 11 3.89 -7.81 7.75
CA THR A 11 4.96 -7.00 8.33
C THR A 11 4.98 -5.59 7.75
N SER A 12 5.30 -4.63 8.60
CA SER A 12 5.52 -3.23 8.27
C SER A 12 6.88 -3.00 7.57
N PRO A 13 7.12 -1.78 7.01
CA PRO A 13 8.38 -1.44 6.37
C PRO A 13 9.61 -1.59 7.27
N TYR A 14 9.45 -1.44 8.59
CA TYR A 14 10.54 -1.59 9.57
C TYR A 14 10.63 -3.00 10.19
N GLY A 15 9.87 -3.97 9.66
CA GLY A 15 9.91 -5.36 10.11
C GLY A 15 9.00 -5.70 11.30
N ASN A 16 8.27 -4.73 11.85
CA ASN A 16 7.28 -4.99 12.88
C ASN A 16 6.14 -5.84 12.33
N THR A 17 5.70 -6.84 13.09
CA THR A 17 4.56 -7.69 12.72
C THR A 17 3.26 -6.97 13.05
N VAL A 18 2.43 -6.70 12.03
CA VAL A 18 1.12 -6.04 12.21
C VAL A 18 -0.04 -7.03 12.24
N HIS A 19 0.14 -8.20 11.63
CA HIS A 19 -0.81 -9.30 11.73
C HIS A 19 -0.07 -10.62 11.68
N HIS A 20 -0.53 -11.61 12.46
CA HIS A 20 0.00 -12.97 12.45
C HIS A 20 -1.13 -13.94 12.82
N LYS A 21 -1.33 -14.96 12.00
CA LYS A 21 -2.31 -16.02 12.27
C LYS A 21 -1.81 -17.35 11.73
N GLU A 22 -1.80 -18.34 12.61
CA GLU A 22 -1.47 -19.72 12.28
C GLU A 22 -2.73 -20.51 11.92
N ASN A 23 -2.55 -21.58 11.14
CA ASN A 23 -3.57 -22.57 10.83
C ASN A 23 -4.90 -21.99 10.30
N ALA A 24 -4.84 -21.00 9.40
CA ALA A 24 -6.03 -20.37 8.83
C ALA A 24 -6.54 -21.14 7.60
N THR A 25 -7.85 -21.41 7.54
CA THR A 25 -8.53 -21.91 6.34
C THR A 25 -9.24 -20.78 5.58
N VAL A 26 -9.88 -19.88 6.34
CA VAL A 26 -10.57 -18.68 5.86
C VAL A 26 -10.34 -17.57 6.88
N GLY A 27 -10.22 -16.33 6.41
CA GLY A 27 -10.13 -15.18 7.30
C GLY A 27 -10.18 -13.86 6.54
N GLN A 28 -10.55 -12.82 7.27
CA GLN A 28 -10.46 -11.42 6.85
C GLN A 28 -9.85 -10.65 8.01
N PHE A 29 -8.97 -9.70 7.69
CA PHE A 29 -8.41 -8.78 8.66
C PHE A 29 -8.21 -7.41 7.99
N ALA A 30 -8.17 -6.37 8.80
CA ALA A 30 -7.90 -5.01 8.37
C ALA A 30 -7.02 -4.32 9.42
N PHE A 31 -6.17 -3.41 8.95
CA PHE A 31 -5.33 -2.58 9.81
C PHE A 31 -5.11 -1.24 9.12
N THR A 32 -4.76 -0.23 9.91
CA THR A 32 -4.36 1.09 9.40
C THR A 32 -2.85 1.14 9.35
N THR A 33 -2.29 1.60 8.23
CA THR A 33 -0.85 1.79 8.08
C THR A 33 -0.41 3.03 8.86
N SER A 34 0.50 2.85 9.81
CA SER A 34 1.12 3.94 10.59
C SER A 34 2.39 4.49 9.95
N GLU A 35 3.01 3.71 9.06
CA GLU A 35 4.34 3.96 8.53
C GLU A 35 4.28 4.04 7.00
N ALA A 36 4.99 5.01 6.43
CA ALA A 36 5.11 5.10 4.98
C ALA A 36 6.09 4.05 4.46
N GLY A 37 5.66 3.21 3.54
CA GLY A 37 6.52 2.23 2.88
C GLY A 37 5.79 0.95 2.49
N ASN A 38 6.58 -0.08 2.19
CA ASN A 38 6.07 -1.37 1.74
C ASN A 38 5.68 -2.27 2.93
N TYR A 39 4.43 -2.69 2.96
CA TYR A 39 3.97 -3.76 3.83
C TYR A 39 4.05 -5.09 3.06
N LEU A 40 4.53 -6.15 3.73
CA LEU A 40 4.61 -7.48 3.14
C LEU A 40 3.59 -8.40 3.80
N ALA A 41 2.76 -9.06 2.99
CA ALA A 41 1.91 -10.15 3.43
C ALA A 41 2.50 -11.48 2.94
N CYS A 42 2.89 -12.33 3.88
CA CYS A 42 3.49 -13.63 3.64
C CYS A 42 2.48 -14.73 3.98
N PHE A 43 2.40 -15.74 3.11
CA PHE A 43 1.58 -16.94 3.29
C PHE A 43 2.47 -18.17 3.15
N TRP A 44 2.38 -19.12 4.07
CA TRP A 44 3.15 -20.35 4.00
C TRP A 44 2.40 -21.56 4.56
N LEU A 45 2.89 -22.74 4.19
CA LEU A 45 2.38 -24.04 4.65
C LEU A 45 3.49 -24.70 5.47
N ASP A 46 3.17 -25.17 6.68
CA ASP A 46 4.14 -25.86 7.53
C ASP A 46 4.42 -27.31 7.08
N SER A 47 3.47 -27.92 6.36
CA SER A 47 3.56 -29.28 5.86
C SER A 47 3.21 -29.32 4.38
N ALA A 48 4.21 -29.12 3.53
CA ALA A 48 4.09 -29.49 2.13
C ALA A 48 4.40 -30.99 2.00
N GLU A 49 3.39 -31.85 2.12
CA GLU A 49 3.51 -33.17 1.51
C GLU A 49 3.87 -32.95 0.03
N LYS A 50 5.02 -33.47 -0.40
CA LYS A 50 5.56 -33.27 -1.75
C LYS A 50 4.49 -33.66 -2.79
N GLY A 51 3.85 -32.66 -3.40
CA GLY A 51 2.85 -32.84 -4.46
C GLY A 51 1.46 -32.26 -4.19
N SER A 52 1.15 -31.81 -2.97
CA SER A 52 -0.13 -31.16 -2.66
C SER A 52 0.01 -29.63 -2.72
N GLY A 53 -0.35 -29.03 -3.86
CA GLY A 53 -0.47 -27.58 -3.98
C GLY A 53 -1.76 -27.09 -3.30
N VAL A 54 -1.70 -25.94 -2.62
CA VAL A 54 -2.88 -25.28 -2.05
C VAL A 54 -3.24 -24.07 -2.90
N SER A 55 -4.52 -23.94 -3.24
CA SER A 55 -5.04 -22.74 -3.88
C SER A 55 -5.51 -21.75 -2.82
N LEU A 56 -5.01 -20.51 -2.92
CA LEU A 56 -5.37 -19.41 -2.04
C LEU A 56 -6.14 -18.37 -2.85
N ASN A 57 -7.33 -18.02 -2.39
CA ASN A 57 -8.07 -16.88 -2.94
C ASN A 57 -7.82 -15.66 -2.06
N LEU A 58 -7.26 -14.59 -2.64
CA LEU A 58 -6.89 -13.37 -1.93
C LEU A 58 -7.63 -12.18 -2.52
N ASP A 59 -8.49 -11.56 -1.71
CA ASP A 59 -9.04 -10.23 -1.98
C ASP A 59 -8.24 -9.20 -1.18
N TRP A 60 -7.48 -8.36 -1.88
CA TRP A 60 -6.60 -7.36 -1.30
C TRP A 60 -7.08 -5.95 -1.62
N LYS A 61 -7.38 -5.17 -0.59
CA LYS A 61 -7.90 -3.79 -0.71
C LYS A 61 -7.00 -2.82 0.05
N ILE A 62 -6.79 -1.65 -0.53
CA ILE A 62 -6.01 -0.55 0.07
C ILE A 62 -6.72 0.79 -0.13
N GLY A 63 -6.38 1.77 0.71
CA GLY A 63 -6.90 3.12 0.60
C GLY A 63 -8.42 3.14 0.64
N ILE A 64 -9.05 3.91 -0.24
CA ILE A 64 -10.51 4.07 -0.26
C ILE A 64 -11.28 2.77 -0.55
N ALA A 65 -10.65 1.78 -1.19
CA ALA A 65 -11.29 0.49 -1.45
C ALA A 65 -11.57 -0.31 -0.16
N THR A 66 -10.92 0.03 0.96
CA THR A 66 -11.20 -0.61 2.27
C THR A 66 -12.41 0.01 2.99
N LYS A 67 -12.95 1.13 2.49
CA LYS A 67 -14.07 1.84 3.11
C LYS A 67 -15.34 0.98 3.05
N ASP A 68 -16.00 0.86 4.20
CA ASP A 68 -17.27 0.13 4.31
C ASP A 68 -18.44 1.00 3.82
N TRP A 69 -18.69 0.91 2.52
CA TRP A 69 -19.76 1.64 1.86
C TRP A 69 -21.16 1.16 2.29
N ASP A 70 -21.32 -0.07 2.74
CA ASP A 70 -22.61 -0.57 3.23
C ASP A 70 -23.00 0.11 4.54
N SER A 71 -22.02 0.29 5.43
CA SER A 71 -22.21 1.06 6.67
C SER A 71 -22.49 2.54 6.41
N VAL A 72 -21.80 3.15 5.44
CA VAL A 72 -22.05 4.54 5.03
C VAL A 72 -23.47 4.69 4.47
N ALA A 73 -23.85 3.82 3.53
CA ALA A 73 -25.18 3.81 2.91
C ALA A 73 -26.29 3.74 3.95
N LYS A 74 -26.17 2.82 4.92
CA LYS A 74 -27.15 2.68 6.02
C LYS A 74 -27.23 3.92 6.92
N LYS A 75 -26.09 4.53 7.23
CA LYS A 75 -26.00 5.69 8.14
C LYS A 75 -26.56 6.95 7.49
N GLU A 76 -26.20 7.20 6.24
CA GLU A 76 -26.59 8.39 5.49
C GLU A 76 -27.92 8.23 4.75
N LYS A 77 -28.47 7.01 4.75
CA LYS A 77 -29.72 6.64 4.08
C LYS A 77 -29.70 6.92 2.57
N ILE A 78 -28.55 6.70 1.96
CA ILE A 78 -28.32 6.88 0.53
C ILE A 78 -28.35 5.53 -0.19
N GLU A 79 -28.89 5.48 -1.41
CA GLU A 79 -29.04 4.23 -2.17
C GLU A 79 -28.88 4.45 -3.68
N GLY A 80 -28.71 3.33 -4.42
CA GLY A 80 -28.64 3.34 -5.88
C GLY A 80 -27.59 4.31 -6.43
N VAL A 81 -28.02 5.24 -7.28
CA VAL A 81 -27.15 6.20 -7.97
C VAL A 81 -26.46 7.15 -6.99
N GLU A 82 -27.12 7.53 -5.89
CA GLU A 82 -26.54 8.44 -4.90
C GLU A 82 -25.32 7.82 -4.20
N LEU A 83 -25.41 6.54 -3.84
CA LEU A 83 -24.29 5.80 -3.28
C LEU A 83 -23.12 5.69 -4.27
N GLU A 84 -23.41 5.46 -5.55
CA GLU A 84 -22.37 5.40 -6.58
C GLU A 84 -21.69 6.77 -6.81
N LEU A 85 -22.43 7.87 -6.72
CA LEU A 85 -21.88 9.22 -6.74
C LEU A 85 -20.98 9.49 -5.53
N ALA A 86 -21.40 9.10 -4.33
CA ALA A 86 -20.59 9.26 -3.11
C ALA A 86 -19.28 8.45 -3.17
N LYS A 87 -19.33 7.23 -3.74
CA LYS A 87 -18.13 6.41 -4.01
C LYS A 87 -17.18 7.12 -4.98
N LEU A 88 -17.71 7.67 -6.07
CA LEU A 88 -16.94 8.37 -7.08
C LEU A 88 -16.31 9.66 -6.54
N GLU A 89 -17.08 10.45 -5.79
CA GLU A 89 -16.60 11.69 -5.16
C GLU A 89 -15.40 11.41 -4.25
N ALA A 90 -15.53 10.45 -3.35
CA ALA A 90 -14.46 10.11 -2.43
C ALA A 90 -13.24 9.52 -3.17
N ALA A 91 -13.44 8.79 -4.28
CA ALA A 91 -12.35 8.33 -5.13
C ALA A 91 -11.61 9.50 -5.80
N VAL A 92 -12.34 10.48 -6.34
CA VAL A 92 -11.79 11.70 -6.92
C VAL A 92 -11.03 12.52 -5.88
N GLU A 93 -11.57 12.66 -4.68
CA GLU A 93 -10.92 13.35 -3.56
C GLU A 93 -9.58 12.66 -3.20
N SER A 94 -9.57 11.34 -3.11
CA SER A 94 -8.35 10.57 -2.86
C SER A 94 -7.30 10.75 -3.97
N ILE A 95 -7.72 10.79 -5.24
CA ILE A 95 -6.82 11.02 -6.38
C ILE A 95 -6.27 12.44 -6.33
N HIS A 96 -7.12 13.43 -6.04
CA HIS A 96 -6.74 14.82 -5.95
C HIS A 96 -5.65 15.05 -4.89
N HIS A 97 -5.85 14.48 -3.68
CA HIS A 97 -4.84 14.54 -2.63
C HIS A 97 -3.51 13.88 -3.04
N ASN A 98 -3.56 12.75 -3.75
CA ASN A 98 -2.35 12.09 -4.23
C ASN A 98 -1.63 12.93 -5.30
N LEU A 99 -2.36 13.60 -6.20
CA LEU A 99 -1.78 14.52 -7.19
C LEU A 99 -1.08 15.70 -6.51
N LEU A 100 -1.67 16.27 -5.46
CA LEU A 100 -1.03 17.34 -4.68
C LEU A 100 0.26 16.85 -4.01
N TYR A 101 0.24 15.65 -3.43
CA TYR A 101 1.44 15.02 -2.86
C TYR A 101 2.55 14.84 -3.91
N LEU A 102 2.21 14.28 -5.08
CA LEU A 102 3.18 14.07 -6.16
C LEU A 102 3.75 15.40 -6.68
N LYS A 103 2.91 16.43 -6.84
CA LYS A 103 3.34 17.76 -7.26
C LYS A 103 4.32 18.39 -6.26
N ALA A 104 4.06 18.27 -4.96
CA ALA A 104 4.97 18.78 -3.93
C ALA A 104 6.32 18.06 -3.97
N ARG A 105 6.30 16.73 -4.13
CA ARG A 105 7.51 15.91 -4.23
C ARG A 105 8.33 16.18 -5.49
N GLU A 106 7.68 16.45 -6.62
CA GLU A 106 8.34 16.87 -7.86
C GLU A 106 9.08 18.20 -7.67
N ALA A 107 8.43 19.18 -7.03
CA ALA A 107 9.05 20.48 -6.75
C ALA A 107 10.30 20.35 -5.86
N GLU A 108 10.23 19.54 -4.80
CA GLU A 108 11.38 19.22 -3.95
C GLU A 108 12.50 18.53 -4.75
N MET A 109 12.15 17.54 -5.58
CA MET A 109 13.12 16.83 -6.41
C MET A 109 13.82 17.76 -7.42
N ARG A 110 13.11 18.73 -7.98
CA ARG A 110 13.67 19.75 -8.86
C ARG A 110 14.69 20.63 -8.12
N GLU A 111 14.37 21.09 -6.92
CA GLU A 111 15.32 21.87 -6.11
C GLU A 111 16.60 21.08 -5.77
N VAL A 112 16.44 19.80 -5.39
CA VAL A 112 17.58 18.91 -5.14
C VAL A 112 18.41 18.70 -6.42
N SER A 113 17.76 18.54 -7.57
CA SER A 113 18.42 18.39 -8.86
C SER A 113 19.23 19.63 -9.24
N GLU A 114 18.63 20.83 -9.13
CA GLU A 114 19.30 22.10 -9.40
C GLU A 114 20.54 22.30 -8.49
N LYS A 115 20.38 22.10 -7.17
CA LYS A 115 21.50 22.19 -6.20
C LYS A 115 22.61 21.18 -6.51
N THR A 116 22.25 19.94 -6.87
CA THR A 116 23.21 18.90 -7.21
C THR A 116 23.97 19.26 -8.48
N ASN A 117 23.27 19.72 -9.52
CA ASN A 117 23.88 20.15 -10.78
C ASN A 117 24.86 21.32 -10.57
N SER A 118 24.49 22.34 -9.80
CA SER A 118 25.40 23.45 -9.47
C SER A 118 26.66 22.98 -8.73
N ARG A 119 26.52 22.07 -7.77
CA ARG A 119 27.68 21.49 -7.05
C ARG A 119 28.60 20.73 -8.00
N VAL A 120 28.05 19.87 -8.85
CA VAL A 120 28.82 19.11 -9.84
C VAL A 120 29.57 20.04 -10.79
N ALA A 121 28.91 21.09 -11.30
CA ALA A 121 29.54 22.08 -12.16
C ALA A 121 30.75 22.76 -11.48
N TRP A 122 30.61 23.16 -10.21
CA TRP A 122 31.72 23.74 -9.44
C TRP A 122 32.87 22.75 -9.22
N PHE A 123 32.58 21.48 -8.90
CA PHE A 123 33.61 20.44 -8.78
C PHE A 123 34.35 20.22 -10.09
N SER A 124 33.63 20.21 -11.23
CA SER A 124 34.26 20.08 -12.55
C SER A 124 35.22 21.24 -12.85
N ILE A 125 34.81 22.49 -12.56
CA ILE A 125 35.66 23.67 -12.75
C ILE A 125 36.94 23.57 -11.90
N LEU A 126 36.81 23.23 -10.61
CA LEU A 126 37.97 23.07 -9.72
C LEU A 126 38.92 21.97 -10.22
N SER A 127 38.38 20.83 -10.64
CA SER A 127 39.19 19.70 -11.10
C SER A 127 39.97 19.95 -12.40
N LEU A 128 39.46 20.83 -13.27
CA LEU A 128 40.14 21.22 -14.51
C LEU A 128 41.16 22.35 -14.28
N GLY A 129 41.05 23.10 -13.18
CA GLY A 129 41.98 24.15 -12.79
C GLY A 129 43.23 23.66 -12.05
N ASP A 130 43.28 22.38 -11.66
CA ASP A 130 44.44 21.70 -11.06
C ASP A 130 45.41 21.09 -12.10
N VAL A 131 45.40 21.61 -13.35
CA VAL A 131 46.37 21.32 -14.43
C VAL A 131 47.24 22.54 -14.70
#